data_AF-A0A821MV06-F1
#
_entry.id   AF-A0A821MV06-F1
#
_cell.length_a   1.000
_cell.length_b   1.000
_cell.length_c   1.000
_cell.angle_alpha   90.00
_cell.angle_beta   90.00
_cell.angle_gamma   90.00
#
_symmetry.space_group_name_H-M   'P 1'
#
loop_
_entity.id
_entity.type
_entity.pdbx_description
1 polymer ?
#
loop_
_entity_poly.entity_id
_entity_poly.type
_entity_poly.pdbx_seq_one_letter_code
_entity_poly.pdbx_strand_id
1 'polypeptide(L)'
;MAEQLEKKDSNLNTLRDNVNQLESQFEKLREDVISKLKECSDCIKSAKQLCHEATETTTILENKLVNASNEEKEWKDIKVKLATTSIQGKVILDVGGEKYTTSVEVLTREKDTFFTALFSKQWQLERDPDDKSIFIDRNGKIFTYILEYFRSNTVPTNVLKDDTLITSLIIEVE
;
A
#
# COMPACT_ATOMS: atom_id res chain seq x y z
N MET A 1 -23.51 -71.18 56.90
CA MET A 1 -22.10 -70.73 56.84
C MET A 1 -21.64 -70.53 55.39
N ALA A 2 -21.89 -71.49 54.48
CA ALA A 2 -21.56 -71.38 53.05
C ALA A 2 -22.25 -70.19 52.33
N GLU A 3 -23.54 -69.97 52.56
CA GLU A 3 -24.34 -68.91 51.90
C GLU A 3 -23.91 -67.47 52.28
N GLN A 4 -23.31 -67.28 53.47
CA GLN A 4 -22.73 -66.00 53.87
C GLN A 4 -21.33 -65.77 53.29
N LEU A 5 -20.56 -66.83 53.05
CA LEU A 5 -19.27 -66.77 52.35
C LEU A 5 -19.47 -66.41 50.88
N GLU A 6 -20.43 -67.04 50.21
CA GLU A 6 -20.74 -66.81 48.79
C GLU A 6 -21.26 -65.39 48.53
N LYS A 7 -22.10 -64.84 49.41
CA LYS A 7 -22.49 -63.42 49.37
C LYS A 7 -21.32 -62.45 49.58
N LYS A 8 -20.35 -62.84 50.43
CA LYS A 8 -19.18 -62.02 50.72
C LYS A 8 -18.22 -62.00 49.52
N ASP A 9 -18.02 -63.14 48.87
CA ASP A 9 -17.21 -63.26 47.65
C ASP A 9 -17.86 -62.53 46.46
N SER A 10 -19.18 -62.61 46.32
CA SER A 10 -19.92 -61.84 45.32
C SER A 10 -19.77 -60.33 45.51
N ASN A 11 -19.93 -59.83 46.74
CA ASN A 11 -19.71 -58.41 47.03
C ASN A 11 -18.26 -57.96 46.79
N LEU A 12 -17.29 -58.84 47.06
CA LEU A 12 -15.87 -58.56 46.82
C LEU A 12 -15.56 -58.43 45.32
N ASN A 13 -16.17 -59.28 44.49
CA ASN A 13 -16.04 -59.21 43.03
C ASN A 13 -16.69 -57.93 42.48
N THR A 14 -17.92 -57.60 42.90
CA THR A 14 -18.58 -56.35 42.49
C THR A 14 -17.79 -55.11 42.88
N LEU A 15 -17.17 -55.10 44.07
CA LEU A 15 -16.33 -54.00 44.51
C LEU A 15 -15.06 -53.88 43.65
N ARG A 16 -14.44 -55.00 43.29
CA ARG A 16 -13.27 -55.03 42.39
C ARG A 16 -13.62 -54.50 41.01
N ASP A 17 -14.76 -54.88 40.44
CA ASP A 17 -15.20 -54.39 39.13
C ASP A 17 -15.45 -52.88 39.15
N ASN A 18 -16.06 -52.36 40.22
CA ASN A 18 -16.26 -50.92 40.40
C ASN A 18 -14.93 -50.17 40.50
N VAL A 19 -13.95 -50.71 41.22
CA VAL A 19 -12.60 -50.10 41.33
C VAL A 19 -11.93 -50.06 39.95
N ASN A 20 -11.94 -51.18 39.21
CA ASN A 20 -11.40 -51.24 37.85
C ASN A 20 -12.09 -50.25 36.91
N GLN A 21 -13.41 -50.09 37.04
CA GLN A 21 -14.19 -49.13 36.25
C GLN A 21 -13.83 -47.68 36.60
N LEU A 22 -13.63 -47.38 37.89
CA LEU A 22 -13.20 -46.07 38.34
C LEU A 22 -11.80 -45.73 37.80
N GLU A 23 -10.86 -46.68 37.87
CA GLU A 23 -9.51 -46.54 37.31
C GLU A 23 -9.54 -46.24 35.81
N SER A 24 -10.38 -46.96 35.05
CA SER A 24 -10.57 -46.70 33.61
C SER A 24 -11.14 -45.30 33.33
N GLN A 25 -12.10 -44.83 34.13
CA GLN A 25 -12.64 -43.48 34.01
C GLN A 25 -11.60 -42.41 34.31
N PHE A 26 -10.77 -42.62 35.34
CA PHE A 26 -9.68 -41.71 35.68
C PHE A 26 -8.66 -41.58 34.55
N GLU A 27 -8.23 -42.69 33.92
CA GLU A 27 -7.29 -42.59 32.80
C GLU A 27 -7.88 -41.97 31.55
N LYS A 28 -9.16 -42.21 31.27
CA LYS A 28 -9.83 -41.49 30.18
C LYS A 28 -9.89 -39.98 30.45
N LEU A 29 -10.26 -39.59 31.66
CA LEU A 29 -10.31 -38.17 32.06
C LEU A 29 -8.91 -37.53 32.01
N ARG A 30 -7.88 -38.26 32.42
CA ARG A 30 -6.49 -37.80 32.38
C ARG A 30 -6.05 -37.51 30.94
N GLU A 31 -6.30 -38.43 30.01
CA GLU A 31 -5.99 -38.24 28.59
C GLU A 31 -6.76 -37.06 27.99
N ASP A 32 -8.06 -36.93 28.29
CA ASP A 32 -8.89 -35.81 27.82
C ASP A 32 -8.35 -34.45 28.31
N VAL A 33 -7.96 -34.37 29.59
CA VAL A 33 -7.37 -33.16 30.18
C VAL A 33 -6.04 -32.82 29.52
N ILE A 34 -5.17 -33.79 29.28
CA ILE A 34 -3.88 -33.58 28.59
C ILE A 34 -4.10 -33.08 27.16
N SER A 35 -5.04 -33.70 26.42
CA SER A 35 -5.38 -33.28 25.06
C SER A 35 -5.86 -31.83 25.03
N LYS A 36 -6.79 -31.46 25.91
CA LYS A 36 -7.33 -30.09 25.98
C LYS A 36 -6.28 -29.07 26.41
N LEU A 37 -5.38 -29.42 27.31
CA LEU A 37 -4.25 -28.55 27.69
C LEU A 37 -3.31 -28.31 26.51
N LYS A 38 -3.05 -29.33 25.70
CA LYS A 38 -2.23 -29.20 24.49
C LYS A 38 -2.88 -28.30 23.44
N GLU A 39 -4.17 -28.54 23.15
CA GLU A 39 -4.96 -27.68 22.25
C GLU A 39 -4.93 -26.22 22.72
N CYS A 40 -5.11 -25.97 24.02
CA CYS A 40 -5.04 -24.62 24.58
C CYS A 40 -3.66 -23.98 24.41
N SER A 41 -2.57 -24.74 24.65
CA SER A 41 -1.21 -24.27 24.45
C SER A 41 -0.95 -23.84 23.00
N ASP A 42 -1.41 -24.63 22.03
CA ASP A 42 -1.22 -24.35 20.62
C ASP A 42 -2.07 -23.14 20.17
N CYS A 43 -3.32 -23.04 20.64
CA CYS A 43 -4.15 -21.85 20.44
C CYS A 43 -3.49 -20.57 20.97
N ILE A 44 -2.85 -20.62 22.15
CA ILE A 44 -2.14 -19.47 22.73
C ILE A 44 -0.95 -19.05 21.85
N LYS A 45 -0.21 -20.01 21.27
CA LYS A 45 0.91 -19.69 20.36
C LYS A 45 0.42 -19.01 19.09
N SER A 46 -0.62 -19.55 18.45
CA SER A 46 -1.21 -18.95 17.25
C SER A 46 -1.78 -17.56 17.53
N ALA A 47 -2.48 -17.38 18.65
CA ALA A 47 -3.00 -16.06 19.05
C ALA A 47 -1.88 -15.04 19.26
N LYS A 48 -0.78 -15.42 19.91
CA LYS A 48 0.40 -14.54 20.08
C LYS A 48 1.02 -14.14 18.75
N GLN A 49 1.15 -15.10 17.82
CA GLN A 49 1.69 -14.82 16.50
C GLN A 49 0.80 -13.85 15.72
N LEU A 50 -0.52 -14.10 15.69
CA LEU A 50 -1.49 -13.21 15.06
C LEU A 50 -1.46 -11.80 15.67
N CYS A 51 -1.35 -11.68 17.00
CA CYS A 51 -1.19 -10.39 17.65
C CYS A 51 0.09 -9.67 17.21
N HIS A 52 1.20 -10.39 17.06
CA HIS A 52 2.45 -9.79 16.60
C HIS A 52 2.34 -9.25 15.17
N GLU A 53 1.81 -10.07 14.24
CA GLU A 53 1.55 -9.66 12.86
C GLU A 53 0.59 -8.46 12.79
N ALA A 54 -0.45 -8.44 13.64
CA ALA A 54 -1.36 -7.30 13.75
C ALA A 54 -0.66 -6.03 14.25
N THR A 55 0.26 -6.14 15.22
CA THR A 55 1.02 -4.96 15.68
C THR A 55 1.95 -4.42 14.59
N GLU A 56 2.64 -5.29 13.86
CA GLU A 56 3.56 -4.89 12.79
C GLU A 56 2.83 -4.20 11.63
N THR A 57 1.71 -4.80 11.20
CA THR A 57 0.85 -4.21 10.16
C THR A 57 0.27 -2.85 10.59
N THR A 58 -0.11 -2.70 11.86
CA THR A 58 -0.57 -1.42 12.41
C THR A 58 0.53 -0.35 12.35
N THR A 59 1.76 -0.68 12.76
CA THR A 59 2.89 0.25 12.67
C THR A 59 3.20 0.66 11.22
N ILE A 60 3.13 -0.27 10.27
CA ILE A 60 3.31 0.05 8.84
C ILE A 60 2.24 1.03 8.36
N LEU A 61 0.97 0.82 8.75
CA LEU A 61 -0.13 1.67 8.34
C LEU A 61 -0.03 3.08 8.94
N GLU A 62 0.36 3.19 10.22
CA GLU A 62 0.59 4.48 10.87
C GLU A 62 1.68 5.29 10.15
N ASN A 63 2.81 4.65 9.81
CA ASN A 63 3.88 5.30 9.05
C ASN A 63 3.41 5.78 7.66
N LYS A 64 2.66 4.94 6.93
CA LYS A 64 2.09 5.32 5.62
C LYS A 64 1.14 6.50 5.75
N LEU A 65 0.32 6.54 6.80
CA LEU A 65 -0.63 7.62 7.05
C LEU A 65 0.09 8.94 7.35
N VAL A 66 1.14 8.91 8.18
CA VAL A 66 1.95 10.09 8.46
C VAL A 66 2.62 10.62 7.20
N ASN A 67 3.21 9.75 6.38
CA ASN A 67 3.83 10.14 5.11
C ASN A 67 2.83 10.78 4.15
N ALA A 68 1.67 10.14 3.95
CA ALA A 68 0.61 10.68 3.10
C ALA A 68 0.11 12.06 3.59
N SER A 69 -0.02 12.25 4.91
CA SER A 69 -0.39 13.54 5.49
C SER A 69 0.68 14.62 5.28
N ASN A 70 1.97 14.26 5.36
CA ASN A 70 3.06 15.19 5.09
C ASN A 70 3.08 15.60 3.61
N GLU A 71 2.96 14.64 2.68
CA GLU A 71 2.88 14.93 1.25
C GLU A 71 1.69 15.83 0.90
N GLU A 72 0.53 15.64 1.54
CA GLU A 72 -0.64 16.50 1.33
C GLU A 72 -0.38 17.95 1.79
N LYS A 73 0.34 18.15 2.89
CA LYS A 73 0.73 19.48 3.38
C LYS A 73 1.71 20.14 2.42
N GLU A 74 2.75 19.44 2.00
CA GLU A 74 3.73 19.94 1.03
C GLU A 74 3.04 20.34 -0.28
N TRP A 75 2.08 19.54 -0.75
CA TRP A 75 1.32 19.85 -1.95
C TRP A 75 0.45 21.11 -1.81
N LYS A 76 -0.19 21.29 -0.65
CA LYS A 76 -0.93 22.53 -0.35
C LYS A 76 -0.01 23.74 -0.42
N ASP A 77 1.19 23.65 0.16
CA ASP A 77 2.17 24.74 0.13
C ASP A 77 2.66 25.04 -1.30
N ILE A 78 2.92 24.01 -2.12
CA ILE A 78 3.28 24.18 -3.54
C ILE A 78 2.15 24.88 -4.30
N LYS A 79 0.89 24.49 -4.08
CA LYS A 79 -0.26 25.14 -4.72
C LYS A 79 -0.37 26.62 -4.35
N VAL A 80 -0.13 26.97 -3.08
CA VAL A 80 -0.11 28.38 -2.64
C VAL A 80 0.99 29.15 -3.36
N LYS A 81 2.20 28.59 -3.48
CA LYS A 81 3.30 29.22 -4.22
C LYS A 81 2.95 29.41 -5.71
N LEU A 82 2.39 28.39 -6.35
CA LEU A 82 1.93 28.46 -7.74
C LEU A 82 0.88 29.55 -7.95
N ALA A 83 -0.07 29.71 -7.03
CA ALA A 83 -1.07 30.76 -7.10
C ALA A 83 -0.45 32.18 -7.01
N THR A 84 0.69 32.32 -6.33
CA THR A 84 1.42 33.59 -6.21
C THR A 84 2.40 33.86 -7.36
N THR A 85 2.63 32.90 -8.26
CA THR A 85 3.53 33.07 -9.41
C THR A 85 2.95 34.03 -10.44
N SER A 86 3.82 34.80 -11.10
CA SER A 86 3.47 35.82 -12.11
C SER A 86 3.00 35.25 -13.46
N ILE A 87 3.06 33.93 -13.65
CA ILE A 87 2.63 33.23 -14.85
C ILE A 87 1.32 32.51 -14.52
N GLN A 88 0.21 33.02 -15.03
CA GLN A 88 -1.11 32.42 -14.85
C GLN A 88 -1.78 32.23 -16.21
N GLY A 89 -2.61 31.20 -16.33
CA GLY A 89 -3.38 30.94 -17.54
C GLY A 89 -2.56 30.28 -18.65
N LYS A 90 -2.63 30.84 -19.85
CA LYS A 90 -2.09 30.25 -21.09
C LYS A 90 -0.58 30.44 -21.20
N VAL A 91 0.14 29.39 -21.60
CA VAL A 91 1.58 29.38 -21.85
C VAL A 91 1.91 28.74 -23.20
N ILE A 92 3.00 29.19 -23.80
CA ILE A 92 3.59 28.63 -25.02
C ILE A 92 4.90 27.95 -24.63
N LEU A 93 5.06 26.68 -25.01
CA LEU A 93 6.30 25.92 -24.85
C LEU A 93 6.90 25.70 -26.24
N ASP A 94 8.20 25.95 -26.38
CA ASP A 94 8.98 25.56 -27.56
C ASP A 94 9.84 24.35 -27.17
N VAL A 95 9.48 23.16 -27.64
CA VAL A 95 10.12 21.90 -27.26
C VAL A 95 10.92 21.37 -28.43
N GLY A 96 12.23 21.63 -28.41
CA GLY A 96 13.14 21.26 -29.51
C GLY A 96 12.74 21.84 -30.88
N GLY A 97 12.06 22.99 -30.90
CA GLY A 97 11.54 23.64 -32.11
C GLY A 97 10.05 23.43 -32.38
N GLU A 98 9.36 22.55 -31.64
CA GLU A 98 7.92 22.32 -31.77
C GLU A 98 7.14 23.15 -30.74
N LYS A 99 6.20 23.98 -31.22
CA LYS A 99 5.43 24.89 -30.36
C LYS A 99 4.14 24.27 -29.83
N TYR A 100 4.00 24.24 -28.51
CA TYR A 100 2.82 23.77 -27.80
C TYR A 100 2.16 24.90 -27.05
N THR A 101 0.83 24.93 -27.09
CA THR A 101 0.02 25.85 -26.30
C THR A 101 -0.79 25.07 -25.26
N THR A 102 -0.71 25.48 -24.00
CA THR A 102 -1.45 24.85 -22.90
C THR A 102 -1.67 25.85 -21.76
N SER A 103 -2.22 25.41 -20.63
CA SER A 103 -2.32 26.22 -19.41
C SER A 103 -1.30 25.79 -18.36
N VAL A 104 -0.92 26.72 -17.48
CA VAL A 104 -0.12 26.41 -16.28
C VAL A 104 -0.81 25.33 -15.46
N GLU A 105 -2.14 25.40 -15.32
CA GLU A 105 -2.94 24.41 -14.59
C GLU A 105 -2.75 22.98 -15.10
N VAL A 106 -2.74 22.78 -16.42
CA VAL A 106 -2.48 21.47 -17.05
C VAL A 106 -1.06 20.99 -16.74
N LEU A 107 -0.06 21.86 -16.85
CA LEU A 107 1.34 21.51 -16.60
C LEU A 107 1.63 21.25 -15.12
N THR A 108 0.88 21.87 -14.21
CA THR A 108 1.04 21.72 -12.76
C THR A 108 0.01 20.77 -12.15
N ARG A 109 -0.64 19.93 -12.95
CA ARG A 109 -1.66 18.99 -12.45
C ARG A 109 -1.06 17.91 -11.56
N GLU A 110 0.12 17.41 -11.94
CA GLU A 110 0.88 16.39 -11.23
C GLU A 110 1.96 17.01 -10.35
N LYS A 111 2.04 16.56 -9.10
CA LYS A 111 3.05 17.00 -8.13
C LYS A 111 4.45 16.50 -8.49
N ASP A 112 5.47 17.15 -7.95
CA ASP A 112 6.87 16.72 -8.02
C ASP A 112 7.42 16.55 -9.46
N THR A 113 6.86 17.28 -10.42
CA THR A 113 7.28 17.28 -11.83
C THR A 113 8.18 18.48 -12.16
N PHE A 114 8.94 18.37 -13.26
CA PHE A 114 9.68 19.48 -13.86
C PHE A 114 8.84 20.76 -13.94
N PHE A 115 7.60 20.66 -14.42
CA PHE A 115 6.71 21.82 -14.58
C PHE A 115 6.26 22.42 -13.24
N THR A 116 5.94 21.60 -12.23
CA THR A 116 5.64 22.16 -10.90
C THR A 116 6.84 22.89 -10.32
N ALA A 117 8.07 22.41 -10.53
CA ALA A 117 9.27 23.14 -10.13
C ALA A 117 9.48 24.43 -10.95
N LEU A 118 9.21 24.37 -12.25
CA LEU A 118 9.34 25.49 -13.20
C LEU A 118 8.43 26.67 -12.83
N PHE A 119 7.18 26.38 -12.48
CA PHE A 119 6.18 27.40 -12.15
C PHE A 119 6.12 27.74 -10.65
N SER A 120 6.62 26.90 -9.74
CA SER A 120 6.61 27.19 -8.29
C SER A 120 7.78 28.03 -7.83
N LYS A 121 8.93 27.93 -8.50
CA LYS A 121 10.11 28.75 -8.25
C LYS A 121 10.08 29.92 -9.22
N GLN A 122 10.34 31.11 -8.72
CA GLN A 122 10.51 32.33 -9.53
C GLN A 122 11.81 32.25 -10.35
N TRP A 123 12.00 31.20 -11.15
CA TRP A 123 13.05 31.22 -12.17
C TRP A 123 12.77 32.44 -13.03
N GLN A 124 13.80 33.26 -13.25
CA GLN A 124 13.81 34.21 -14.35
C GLN A 124 13.84 33.37 -15.62
N LEU A 125 12.70 32.77 -15.95
CA LEU A 125 12.49 32.02 -17.17
C LEU A 125 12.81 32.97 -18.30
N GLU A 126 13.93 32.72 -18.96
CA GLU A 126 14.24 33.37 -20.22
C GLU A 126 13.16 32.93 -21.20
N ARG A 127 12.25 33.87 -21.46
CA ARG A 127 11.22 33.70 -22.47
C ARG A 127 11.71 34.32 -23.75
N ASP A 128 11.27 33.74 -24.85
CA ASP A 128 11.47 34.34 -26.15
C ASP A 128 10.97 35.80 -26.14
N PRO A 129 11.79 36.78 -26.57
CA PRO A 129 11.40 38.19 -26.55
C PRO A 129 10.14 38.50 -27.38
N ASP A 130 9.91 37.75 -28.46
CA ASP A 130 8.88 38.02 -29.45
C ASP A 130 7.53 37.39 -29.04
N ASP A 131 7.50 36.09 -28.80
CA ASP A 131 6.25 35.35 -28.55
C ASP A 131 6.06 34.88 -27.09
N LYS A 132 7.04 35.15 -26.23
CA LYS A 132 7.06 34.76 -24.81
C LYS A 132 7.02 33.25 -24.58
N SER A 133 7.42 32.44 -25.56
CA SER A 133 7.55 30.99 -25.40
C SER A 133 8.68 30.63 -24.42
N ILE A 134 8.50 29.48 -23.76
CA ILE A 134 9.51 28.88 -22.87
C ILE A 134 10.18 27.75 -23.64
N PHE A 135 11.50 27.85 -23.83
CA PHE A 135 12.26 26.82 -24.53
C PHE A 135 12.57 25.63 -23.62
N ILE A 136 12.41 24.42 -24.17
CA ILE A 136 12.70 23.13 -23.53
C ILE A 136 13.54 22.33 -24.54
N ASP A 137 14.77 22.00 -24.16
CA ASP A 137 15.72 21.27 -25.01
C ASP A 137 15.45 19.76 -25.02
N ARG A 138 14.30 19.38 -25.59
CA ARG A 138 13.79 18.01 -25.59
C ARG A 138 13.03 17.67 -26.87
N ASN A 139 12.61 16.41 -27.04
CA ASN A 139 11.97 15.97 -28.27
C ASN A 139 10.47 16.32 -28.31
N GLY A 140 10.10 17.35 -29.07
CA GLY A 140 8.71 17.80 -29.23
C GLY A 140 7.73 16.69 -29.63
N LYS A 141 8.10 15.83 -30.58
CA LYS A 141 7.21 14.75 -31.05
C LYS A 141 6.80 13.80 -29.93
N ILE A 142 7.73 13.47 -29.05
CA ILE A 142 7.48 12.64 -27.87
C ILE A 142 6.70 13.43 -26.81
N PHE A 143 7.04 14.71 -26.64
CA PHE A 143 6.37 15.61 -25.70
C PHE A 143 4.86 15.73 -25.93
N THR A 144 4.38 15.55 -27.16
CA THR A 144 2.94 15.52 -27.47
C THR A 144 2.19 14.52 -26.59
N TYR A 145 2.75 13.32 -26.37
CA TYR A 145 2.12 12.29 -25.52
C TYR A 145 2.18 12.63 -24.03
N ILE A 146 3.26 13.26 -23.59
CA ILE A 146 3.40 13.76 -22.22
C ILE A 146 2.35 14.83 -21.94
N LEU A 147 2.19 15.78 -22.86
CA LEU A 147 1.19 16.83 -22.73
C LEU A 147 -0.23 16.28 -22.75
N GLU A 148 -0.51 15.26 -23.57
CA GLU A 148 -1.81 14.60 -23.59
C GLU A 148 -2.12 13.87 -22.29
N TYR A 149 -1.12 13.28 -21.65
CA TYR A 149 -1.24 12.70 -20.30
C TYR A 149 -1.58 13.79 -19.26
N PHE A 150 -0.90 14.94 -19.29
CA PHE A 150 -1.22 16.07 -18.42
C PHE A 150 -2.64 16.63 -18.63
N ARG A 151 -3.22 16.49 -19.84
CA ARG A 151 -4.59 16.92 -20.14
C ARG A 151 -5.66 15.90 -19.72
N SER A 152 -5.44 14.62 -20.00
CA SER A 152 -6.49 13.58 -19.91
C SER A 152 -6.32 12.61 -18.73
N ASN A 153 -5.15 12.58 -18.10
CA ASN A 153 -4.73 11.56 -17.12
C ASN A 153 -4.69 10.13 -17.70
N THR A 154 -4.56 10.01 -19.02
CA THR A 154 -4.50 8.73 -19.70
C THR A 154 -3.41 8.74 -20.75
N VAL A 155 -2.71 7.61 -20.89
CA VAL A 155 -1.78 7.39 -21.99
C VAL A 155 -2.56 6.71 -23.13
N PRO A 156 -2.53 7.23 -24.37
CA PRO A 156 -3.22 6.62 -25.49
C PRO A 156 -2.81 5.15 -25.68
N THR A 157 -3.79 4.25 -25.86
CA THR A 157 -3.51 2.79 -25.91
C THR A 157 -2.63 2.35 -27.08
N ASN A 158 -2.54 3.15 -28.14
CA ASN A 158 -1.62 2.93 -29.26
C ASN A 158 -0.15 3.13 -28.85
N VAL A 159 0.11 3.99 -27.87
CA VAL A 159 1.46 4.21 -27.31
C VAL A 159 1.92 2.98 -26.55
N LEU A 160 1.02 2.38 -25.76
CA LEU A 160 1.29 1.20 -24.95
C LEU A 160 1.55 -0.07 -25.75
N LYS A 161 1.40 -0.04 -27.07
CA LYS A 161 1.61 -1.18 -27.98
C LYS A 161 2.92 -1.08 -28.78
N ASP A 162 3.66 0.02 -28.64
CA ASP A 162 4.90 0.28 -29.37
C ASP A 162 6.07 0.39 -28.38
N ASP A 163 6.83 -0.70 -28.24
CA ASP A 163 7.96 -0.78 -27.31
C ASP A 163 9.04 0.29 -27.57
N THR A 164 9.22 0.68 -28.84
CA THR A 164 10.15 1.73 -29.25
C THR A 164 9.69 3.10 -28.75
N LEU A 165 8.39 3.37 -28.86
CA LEU A 165 7.79 4.62 -28.38
C LEU A 165 7.77 4.68 -26.85
N ILE A 166 7.49 3.55 -26.18
CA ILE A 166 7.57 3.43 -24.72
C ILE A 166 8.98 3.76 -24.23
N THR A 167 10.01 3.19 -24.86
CA THR A 167 11.41 3.47 -24.50
C THR A 167 11.74 4.95 -24.67
N SER A 168 11.30 5.56 -25.77
CA SER A 168 11.52 6.98 -26.04
C SER A 168 10.78 7.88 -25.03
N LEU A 169 9.59 7.47 -24.57
CA LEU A 169 8.83 8.19 -23.55
C LEU A 169 9.48 8.10 -22.17
N ILE A 170 10.00 6.93 -21.80
CA ILE A 170 10.70 6.76 -20.51
C ILE A 170 11.88 7.72 -20.41
N ILE A 171 12.71 7.81 -21.47
CA ILE A 171 13.84 8.74 -21.54
C ILE A 171 13.39 10.20 -21.39
N GLU A 172 12.22 10.54 -21.92
CA GLU A 172 11.71 11.91 -21.91
C GLU A 172 11.08 12.30 -20.55
N VAL A 173 10.59 11.33 -19.77
CA VAL A 173 9.95 11.52 -18.46
C VAL A 173 10.95 11.53 -17.30
N GLU A 174 12.13 10.93 -17.47
CA GLU A 174 13.29 11.05 -16.57
C GLU A 174 13.91 12.46 -16.58
#